data_AF-A0A151H687-F1
#
_entry.id   AF-A0A151H687-F1
#
_cell.length_a   1.000
_cell.length_b   1.000
_cell.length_c   1.000
_cell.angle_alpha   90.00
_cell.angle_beta   90.00
_cell.angle_gamma   90.00
#
_symmetry.space_group_name_H-M   'P 1'
#
loop_
_entity.id
_entity.type
_entity.pdbx_description
1 polymer ?
#
loop_
_entity_poly.entity_id
_entity_poly.type
_entity_poly.pdbx_seq_one_letter_code
_entity_poly.pdbx_strand_id
1 'polypeptide(L)'
;HLPPLVEEAFRLLMEAPPGYVVGLIESFLITVVQVFRHCAEQWIGRGLLALPPAVLPSEAMKTELLAKLCRSDTCSVSEAVEDLAYRCEQVCLRNRA
;
A
#
# COMPACT_ATOMS: atom_id res chain seq x y z
N HIS A 1 -5.70 16.60 -5.49
CA HIS A 1 -5.87 15.33 -6.23
C HIS A 1 -4.89 14.23 -5.82
N LEU A 2 -3.69 14.56 -5.32
CA LEU A 2 -2.71 13.55 -4.88
C LEU A 2 -3.17 12.63 -3.72
N PRO A 3 -3.82 13.11 -2.63
CA PRO A 3 -4.25 12.19 -1.56
C PRO A 3 -5.25 11.12 -2.04
N PRO A 4 -6.30 11.47 -2.82
CA PRO A 4 -7.17 10.46 -3.44
C PRO A 4 -6.44 9.49 -4.39
N LEU A 5 -5.42 9.96 -5.12
CA LEU A 5 -4.63 9.09 -5.99
C LEU A 5 -3.81 8.07 -5.18
N VAL A 6 -3.28 8.47 -4.02
CA VAL A 6 -2.62 7.54 -3.10
C VAL A 6 -3.59 6.47 -2.62
N GLU A 7 -4.80 6.85 -2.22
CA GLU A 7 -5.85 5.87 -1.86
C GLU A 7 -6.17 4.91 -3.00
N GLU A 8 -6.27 5.43 -4.23
CA GLU A 8 -6.56 4.63 -5.42
C GLU A 8 -5.45 3.62 -5.74
N ALA A 9 -4.19 3.98 -5.51
CA ALA A 9 -3.07 3.07 -5.67
C ALA A 9 -3.20 1.84 -4.74
N PHE A 10 -3.68 2.02 -3.51
CA PHE A 10 -3.97 0.89 -2.61
C PHE A 10 -5.16 0.06 -3.07
N ARG A 11 -6.24 0.69 -3.58
CA ARG A 11 -7.38 -0.04 -4.16
C ARG A 11 -6.96 -0.90 -5.35
N LEU A 12 -6.04 -0.40 -6.17
CA LEU A 12 -5.54 -1.12 -7.33
C LEU A 12 -4.90 -2.48 -6.98
N LEU A 13 -4.31 -2.63 -5.77
CA LEU A 13 -3.79 -3.91 -5.27
C LEU A 13 -4.88 -4.98 -5.09
N MET A 14 -6.15 -4.57 -4.90
CA MET A 14 -7.29 -5.48 -4.78
C MET A 14 -7.91 -5.83 -6.13
N GLU A 15 -7.72 -4.98 -7.14
CA GLU A 15 -8.44 -5.06 -8.41
C GLU A 15 -7.63 -5.70 -9.54
N ALA A 16 -6.30 -5.58 -9.49
CA ALA A 16 -5.40 -6.05 -10.53
C ALA A 16 -4.46 -7.15 -10.03
N PRO A 17 -3.99 -8.06 -10.90
CA PRO A 17 -3.02 -9.06 -10.50
C PRO A 17 -1.69 -8.41 -10.05
N PRO A 18 -1.07 -8.86 -8.95
CA PRO A 18 0.12 -8.22 -8.38
C PRO A 18 1.24 -7.96 -9.38
N GLY A 19 1.50 -8.91 -10.30
CA GLY A 19 2.55 -8.81 -11.31
C GLY A 19 2.44 -7.60 -12.26
N TYR A 20 1.28 -6.93 -12.35
CA TYR A 20 1.11 -5.73 -13.17
C TYR A 20 1.25 -4.42 -12.38
N VAL A 21 1.00 -4.44 -11.08
CA VAL A 21 0.76 -3.20 -10.31
C VAL A 21 1.76 -2.95 -9.21
N VAL A 22 2.41 -3.99 -8.67
CA VAL A 22 3.37 -3.88 -7.57
C VAL A 22 4.48 -2.87 -7.89
N GLY A 23 5.24 -3.07 -8.98
CA GLY A 23 6.35 -2.16 -9.32
C GLY A 23 5.91 -0.72 -9.64
N LEU A 24 4.69 -0.53 -10.16
CA LEU A 24 4.12 0.79 -10.41
C LEU A 24 3.81 1.51 -9.09
N ILE A 25 3.19 0.79 -8.15
CA ILE A 25 2.80 1.31 -6.84
C ILE A 25 4.04 1.60 -5.99
N GLU A 26 5.05 0.73 -6.02
CA GLU A 26 6.34 0.98 -5.37
C GLU A 26 6.98 2.28 -5.83
N SER A 27 7.18 2.42 -7.15
CA SER A 27 7.79 3.61 -7.75
C SER A 27 7.01 4.88 -7.41
N PHE A 28 5.67 4.78 -7.41
CA PHE A 28 4.79 5.85 -7.05
C PHE A 28 4.91 6.23 -5.57
N LEU A 29 4.86 5.27 -4.64
CA LEU A 29 4.96 5.53 -3.21
C LEU A 29 6.32 6.10 -2.81
N ILE A 30 7.41 5.59 -3.39
CA ILE A 30 8.76 6.16 -3.22
C ILE A 30 8.77 7.63 -3.62
N THR A 31 8.19 7.96 -4.78
CA THR A 31 8.09 9.35 -5.25
C THR A 31 7.28 10.20 -4.29
N VAL A 32 6.15 9.69 -3.79
CA VAL A 32 5.29 10.39 -2.82
C VAL A 32 6.07 10.71 -1.54
N VAL A 33 6.80 9.74 -0.99
CA VAL A 33 7.60 9.93 0.23
C VAL A 33 8.74 10.90 0.00
N GLN A 34 9.46 10.80 -1.12
CA GLN A 34 10.60 11.66 -1.41
C GLN A 34 10.21 13.12 -1.63
N VAL A 35 9.10 13.36 -2.34
CA VAL A 35 8.65 14.71 -2.73
C VAL A 35 7.74 15.35 -1.68
N PHE A 36 6.87 14.57 -1.03
CA PHE A 36 5.82 15.08 -0.13
C PHE A 36 5.99 14.60 1.32
N ARG A 37 7.23 14.58 1.82
CA ARG A 37 7.60 14.05 3.16
C ARG A 37 6.60 14.36 4.28
N HIS A 38 6.18 15.61 4.42
CA HIS A 38 5.28 16.05 5.50
C HIS A 38 3.85 15.55 5.37
N CYS A 39 3.42 15.16 4.16
CA CYS A 39 2.06 14.73 3.89
C CYS A 39 1.97 13.22 3.57
N ALA A 40 3.09 12.60 3.21
CA ALA A 40 3.15 11.20 2.77
C ALA A 40 2.56 10.25 3.81
N GLU A 41 2.94 10.39 5.08
CA GLU A 41 2.44 9.54 6.15
C GLU A 41 0.92 9.59 6.28
N GLN A 42 0.34 10.79 6.25
CA GLN A 42 -1.11 10.95 6.31
C GLN A 42 -1.81 10.33 5.09
N TRP A 43 -1.26 10.52 3.89
CA TRP A 43 -1.87 10.02 2.65
C TRP A 43 -1.77 8.50 2.53
N ILE A 44 -0.60 7.94 2.86
CA ILE A 44 -0.36 6.49 2.91
C ILE A 44 -1.27 5.86 3.97
N GLY A 45 -1.34 6.45 5.16
CA GLY A 45 -2.23 5.96 6.23
C GLY A 45 -3.69 5.90 5.78
N ARG A 46 -4.19 6.94 5.08
CA ARG A 46 -5.54 6.92 4.50
C ARG A 46 -5.70 5.83 3.43
N GLY A 47 -4.68 5.61 2.61
CA GLY A 47 -4.69 4.54 1.62
C GLY A 47 -4.77 3.14 2.25
N LEU A 48 -4.04 2.90 3.33
CA LEU A 48 -4.14 1.64 4.10
C LEU A 48 -5.53 1.44 4.70
N LEU A 49 -6.21 2.52 5.11
CA LEU A 49 -7.60 2.46 5.59
C LEU A 49 -8.62 2.18 4.49
N ALA A 50 -8.28 2.42 3.22
CA ALA A 50 -9.15 2.08 2.09
C ALA A 50 -9.18 0.57 1.81
N LEU A 51 -8.25 -0.20 2.37
CA LEU A 51 -8.20 -1.65 2.23
C LEU A 51 -9.19 -2.35 3.18
N PRO A 52 -9.73 -3.53 2.80
CA PRO A 52 -10.56 -4.32 3.70
C PRO A 52 -9.81 -4.70 4.99
N PRO A 53 -10.49 -4.76 6.15
CA PRO A 53 -9.86 -5.18 7.41
C PRO A 53 -9.21 -6.57 7.36
N ALA A 54 -9.67 -7.44 6.45
CA ALA A 54 -9.09 -8.76 6.25
C ALA A 54 -7.64 -8.74 5.71
N VAL A 55 -7.23 -7.66 5.04
CA VAL A 55 -5.87 -7.51 4.52
C VAL A 55 -4.92 -7.12 5.65
N LEU A 56 -5.34 -6.19 6.51
CA LEU A 56 -4.58 -5.65 7.64
C LEU A 56 -5.43 -5.76 8.93
N PRO A 57 -5.43 -6.93 9.60
CA PRO A 57 -6.38 -7.23 10.67
C PRO A 57 -6.06 -6.56 12.00
N SER A 58 -4.85 -6.02 12.19
CA SER A 58 -4.45 -5.37 13.44
C SER A 58 -3.89 -3.97 13.21
N GLU A 59 -4.17 -3.06 14.15
CA GLU A 59 -3.62 -1.70 14.13
C GLU A 59 -2.09 -1.69 14.29
N ALA A 60 -1.53 -2.66 15.02
CA ALA A 60 -0.09 -2.83 15.13
C ALA A 60 0.54 -3.10 13.75
N MET A 61 -0.08 -3.97 12.95
CA MET A 61 0.40 -4.29 11.61
C MET A 61 0.27 -3.10 10.67
N LYS A 62 -0.85 -2.36 10.72
CA LYS A 62 -1.02 -1.12 9.95
C LYS A 62 0.06 -0.09 10.29
N THR A 63 0.37 0.07 11.57
CA THR A 63 1.39 1.01 12.06
C THR A 63 2.79 0.60 11.58
N GLU A 64 3.14 -0.68 11.68
CA GLU A 64 4.42 -1.19 11.20
C GLU A 64 4.56 -1.02 9.68
N LEU A 65 3.50 -1.35 8.93
CA LEU A 65 3.48 -1.21 7.48
C LEU A 65 3.58 0.26 7.05
N LEU A 66 2.84 1.15 7.71
CA LEU A 66 2.94 2.59 7.49
C LEU A 66 4.37 3.09 7.73
N ALA A 67 5.01 2.66 8.82
CA ALA A 67 6.37 3.03 9.14
C ALA A 67 7.39 2.55 8.10
N LYS A 68 7.17 1.38 7.48
CA LYS A 68 7.98 0.87 6.36
C LYS A 68 7.75 1.67 5.07
N LEU A 69 6.49 1.91 4.72
CA LEU A 69 6.11 2.64 3.51
C LEU A 69 6.49 4.13 3.54
N CYS A 70 6.61 4.73 4.72
CA CYS A 70 7.08 6.11 4.89
C CYS A 70 8.61 6.25 4.83
N ARG A 71 9.36 5.16 4.69
CA ARG A 71 10.81 5.24 4.48
C ARG A 71 11.09 5.61 3.04
N SER A 72 12.18 6.35 2.83
CA SER A 72 12.63 6.74 1.51
C SER A 72 13.50 5.69 0.82
N ASP A 73 13.78 4.56 1.49
CA ASP A 73 14.61 3.50 0.94
C ASP A 73 13.79 2.52 0.11
N THR A 74 14.28 2.23 -1.09
CA THR A 74 13.59 1.42 -2.10
C THR A 74 13.30 0.01 -1.58
N CYS A 75 14.25 -0.62 -0.89
CA CYS A 75 14.11 -1.99 -0.41
C CYS A 75 12.96 -2.14 0.59
N SER A 76 12.86 -1.28 1.60
CA SER A 76 11.78 -1.36 2.59
C SER A 76 10.40 -1.12 1.96
N VAL A 77 10.32 -0.23 0.96
CA VAL A 77 9.05 0.05 0.27
C VAL A 77 8.65 -1.13 -0.61
N SER A 78 9.58 -1.72 -1.38
CA SER A 78 9.28 -2.88 -2.23
C SER A 78 8.81 -4.08 -1.40
N GLU A 79 9.54 -4.46 -0.34
CA GLU A 79 9.13 -5.56 0.54
C GLU A 79 7.73 -5.33 1.15
N ALA A 80 7.44 -4.08 1.53
CA ALA A 80 6.15 -3.71 2.10
C ALA A 80 5.01 -3.76 1.08
N VAL A 81 5.23 -3.34 -0.16
CA VAL A 81 4.21 -3.38 -1.22
C VAL A 81 3.98 -4.82 -1.69
N GLU A 82 5.03 -5.64 -1.80
CA GLU A 82 4.92 -7.07 -2.13
C GLU A 82 4.10 -7.85 -1.09
N ASP A 83 4.42 -7.70 0.22
CA ASP A 83 3.65 -8.35 1.30
C ASP A 83 2.19 -7.89 1.29
N LEU A 84 1.94 -6.60 1.04
CA LEU A 84 0.60 -6.06 0.97
C LEU A 84 -0.18 -6.61 -0.24
N ALA A 85 0.44 -6.64 -1.42
CA ALA A 85 -0.16 -7.17 -2.62
C ALA A 85 -0.50 -8.66 -2.48
N TYR A 86 0.39 -9.44 -1.86
CA TYR A 86 0.14 -10.84 -1.54
C TYR A 86 -1.10 -11.00 -0.65
N ARG A 87 -1.21 -10.20 0.42
CA ARG A 87 -2.38 -10.25 1.32
C ARG A 87 -3.67 -9.84 0.62
N CYS A 88 -3.63 -8.80 -0.22
CA CYS A 88 -4.76 -8.40 -1.06
C CYS A 88 -5.21 -9.57 -1.96
N GLU A 89 -4.27 -10.24 -2.63
CA GLU A 89 -4.54 -11.40 -3.46
C GLU A 89 -5.18 -12.55 -2.67
N GLN A 90 -4.66 -12.89 -1.48
CA GLN A 90 -5.24 -13.93 -0.62
C GLN A 90 -6.69 -13.61 -0.22
N VAL A 91 -6.99 -12.35 0.10
CA VAL A 91 -8.36 -11.92 0.42
C VAL A 91 -9.27 -12.03 -0.82
N CYS A 92 -8.78 -11.60 -1.99
CA CYS A 92 -9.53 -11.71 -3.25
C CYS A 92 -9.82 -13.16 -3.63
N LEU A 93 -8.85 -14.06 -3.49
CA LEU A 93 -9.01 -15.48 -3.78
C LEU A 93 -10.04 -16.12 -2.82
N ARG A 94 -9.99 -15.78 -1.53
CA ARG A 94 -10.96 -16.28 -0.54
C ARG A 94 -12.39 -15.82 -0.82
N ASN A 95 -12.58 -14.59 -1.31
CA ASN A 95 -13.91 -14.06 -1.61
C ASN A 95 -14.50 -14.60 -2.92
N ARG A 96 -13.68 -15.24 -3.77
CA ARG A 96 -14.10 -15.88 -5.02
C ARG A 96 -14.42 -17.38 -4.87
N ALA A 97 -14.03 -17.97 -3.74
CA ALA A 97 -14.32 -19.36 -3.36
C ALA A 97 -15.67 -19.45 -2.63
#